data_AF-A0A2G9TXI8-F1
#
_entry.id   AF-A0A2G9TXI8-F1
#
_cell.length_a   1.000
_cell.length_b   1.000
_cell.length_c   1.000
_cell.angle_alpha   90.00
_cell.angle_beta   90.00
_cell.angle_gamma   90.00
#
_symmetry.space_group_name_H-M   'P 1'
#
loop_
_entity.id
_entity.type
_entity.pdbx_description
1 polymer ?
#
loop_
_entity_poly.entity_id
_entity_poly.type
_entity_poly.pdbx_seq_one_letter_code
_entity_poly.pdbx_strand_id
1 'polypeptide(L)'
;MRPLTNEETEQVFAKLASFIGDNVALLIERADGDYCFRNHKYRVWLKPNAEQQFLYGNNILKSGIARMTEGIPSHAGIVVYNMNDMPLGFGVAGKGTAE
;
A
#
# COMPACT_ATOMS: atom_id res chain seq x y z
N MET A 1 1.55 -2.50 7.73
CA MET A 1 2.40 -1.33 7.48
C MET A 1 3.47 -1.25 8.54
N ARG A 2 4.62 -1.91 8.34
CA ARG A 2 5.72 -1.89 9.31
C ARG A 2 6.72 -0.78 8.98
N PRO A 3 7.44 -0.24 9.97
CA PRO A 3 8.61 0.59 9.71
C PRO A 3 9.66 -0.17 8.88
N LEU A 4 10.46 0.58 8.14
CA LEU A 4 11.65 0.06 7.46
C LEU A 4 12.71 -0.30 8.50
N THR A 5 13.51 -1.32 8.24
CA THR A 5 14.75 -1.56 9.00
C THR A 5 15.83 -0.58 8.55
N ASN A 6 16.92 -0.45 9.31
CA ASN A 6 18.03 0.44 8.93
C ASN A 6 18.59 0.09 7.55
N GLU A 7 18.79 -1.21 7.28
CA GLU A 7 19.27 -1.71 5.98
C GLU A 7 18.31 -1.37 4.82
N GLU A 8 17.00 -1.56 5.00
CA GLU A 8 16.00 -1.22 3.97
C GLU A 8 15.91 0.29 3.74
N THR A 9 16.06 1.06 4.82
CA THR A 9 16.02 2.51 4.80
C THR A 9 17.17 3.05 3.95
N GLU A 10 18.39 2.54 4.17
CA GLU A 10 19.55 2.88 3.35
C GLU A 10 19.37 2.51 1.89
N GLN A 11 18.84 1.31 1.59
CA GLN A 11 18.61 0.88 0.21
C GLN A 11 17.59 1.78 -0.53
N VAL A 12 16.48 2.11 0.13
CA VAL A 12 15.45 2.99 -0.44
C VAL A 12 16.00 4.39 -0.68
N PHE A 13 16.67 4.97 0.31
CA PHE A 13 17.21 6.32 0.16
C PHE A 13 18.36 6.40 -0.82
N ALA A 14 19.25 5.41 -0.86
CA ALA A 14 20.31 5.35 -1.88
C ALA A 14 19.71 5.31 -3.29
N LYS A 15 18.64 4.54 -3.49
CA LYS A 15 17.96 4.47 -4.79
C LYS A 15 17.23 5.76 -5.14
N LEU A 16 16.58 6.43 -4.19
CA LEU A 16 15.92 7.71 -4.43
C LEU A 16 16.94 8.83 -4.72
N ALA A 17 18.03 8.88 -3.95
CA ALA A 17 19.09 9.86 -4.12
C ALA A 17 19.73 9.78 -5.52
N SER A 18 19.77 8.60 -6.15
CA SER A 18 20.27 8.48 -7.53
C SER A 18 19.42 9.21 -8.57
N PHE A 19 18.16 9.54 -8.28
CA PHE A 19 17.26 10.25 -9.21
C PHE A 19 17.03 11.70 -8.81
N ILE A 20 16.90 12.00 -7.51
CA ILE A 20 16.55 13.35 -7.01
C ILE A 20 17.65 14.02 -6.19
N GLY A 21 18.78 13.35 -5.94
CA GLY A 21 19.89 13.87 -5.14
C GLY A 21 19.48 14.15 -3.70
N ASP A 22 19.92 15.27 -3.15
CA ASP A 22 19.65 15.68 -1.77
C ASP A 22 18.19 16.09 -1.54
N ASN A 23 17.38 16.25 -2.60
CA ASN A 23 15.96 16.58 -2.50
C ASN A 23 15.10 15.45 -1.89
N VAL A 24 15.69 14.29 -1.58
CA VAL A 24 15.03 13.23 -0.80
C VAL A 24 14.50 13.77 0.53
N ALA A 25 15.22 14.72 1.17
CA ALA A 25 14.79 15.31 2.43
C ALA A 25 13.41 15.99 2.32
N LEU A 26 13.11 16.62 1.17
CA LEU A 26 11.82 17.27 0.90
C LEU A 26 10.63 16.30 0.85
N LEU A 27 10.87 14.99 0.72
CA LEU A 27 9.82 13.97 0.77
C LEU A 27 9.40 13.62 2.21
N ILE A 28 10.27 13.88 3.19
CA ILE A 28 10.06 13.54 4.61
C ILE A 28 9.69 14.80 5.38
N GLU A 29 10.48 15.86 5.20
CA GLU A 29 10.39 17.11 5.92
C GLU A 29 9.56 18.09 5.10
N ARG A 30 8.24 18.03 5.31
CA ARG A 30 7.30 18.95 4.67
C ARG A 30 6.61 19.82 5.70
N ALA A 31 6.24 21.03 5.30
CA ALA A 31 5.59 21.99 6.21
C ALA A 31 4.20 21.53 6.68
N ASP A 32 3.56 20.61 5.95
CA ASP A 32 2.20 20.10 6.23
C ASP A 32 2.18 18.91 7.20
N GLY A 33 3.33 18.35 7.58
CA GLY A 33 3.42 17.33 8.62
C GLY A 33 4.58 16.34 8.46
N ASP A 34 4.60 15.34 9.33
CA ASP A 34 5.63 14.30 9.33
C ASP A 34 5.29 13.17 8.34
N TYR A 35 6.16 12.97 7.36
CA TYR A 35 6.01 11.90 6.38
C TYR A 35 6.99 10.76 6.65
N CYS A 36 6.57 9.53 6.35
CA CYS A 36 7.44 8.37 6.48
C CYS A 36 7.20 7.35 5.36
N PHE A 37 8.28 6.68 4.94
CA PHE A 37 8.17 5.50 4.10
C PHE A 37 7.89 4.27 4.98
N ARG A 38 6.98 3.41 4.55
CA ARG A 38 6.67 2.16 5.25
C ARG A 38 6.70 0.99 4.29
N ASN A 39 7.23 -0.12 4.77
CA ASN A 39 7.18 -1.36 4.02
C ASN A 39 5.77 -1.95 4.15
N HIS A 40 5.16 -2.24 3.00
CA HIS A 40 3.84 -2.85 2.95
C HIS A 40 3.78 -4.06 2.01
N LYS A 41 3.55 -5.24 2.61
CA LYS A 41 3.53 -6.53 1.94
C LYS A 41 2.15 -6.91 1.39
N TYR A 42 1.07 -6.53 2.09
CA TYR A 42 -0.26 -7.07 1.84
C TYR A 42 -1.03 -6.26 0.80
N ARG A 43 -1.30 -6.89 -0.33
CA ARG A 43 -1.98 -6.28 -1.47
C ARG A 43 -3.23 -7.06 -1.85
N VAL A 44 -4.25 -6.33 -2.27
CA VAL A 44 -5.51 -6.86 -2.79
C VAL A 44 -5.79 -6.20 -4.14
N TRP A 45 -6.13 -7.02 -5.13
CA TRP A 45 -6.48 -6.57 -6.47
C TRP A 45 -7.98 -6.70 -6.68
N LEU A 46 -8.60 -5.62 -7.15
CA LEU A 46 -10.03 -5.55 -7.41
C LEU A 46 -10.34 -5.93 -8.85
N LYS A 47 -11.49 -6.58 -9.03
CA LYS A 47 -12.13 -6.73 -10.34
C LYS A 47 -12.68 -5.37 -10.80
N PRO A 48 -12.84 -5.15 -12.11
CA PRO A 48 -13.36 -3.87 -12.64
C PRO A 48 -14.71 -3.45 -12.06
N ASN A 49 -15.59 -4.40 -11.73
CA ASN A 49 -16.90 -4.12 -11.14
C ASN A 49 -16.83 -3.56 -9.70
N ALA A 50 -15.74 -3.82 -8.97
CA ALA A 50 -15.54 -3.38 -7.60
C ALA A 50 -14.65 -2.13 -7.48
N GLU A 51 -13.89 -1.81 -8.53
CA GLU A 51 -13.01 -0.65 -8.59
C GLU A 51 -13.79 0.66 -8.39
N GLN A 52 -14.84 0.89 -9.19
CA GLN A 52 -15.66 2.09 -9.07
C GLN A 52 -16.36 2.20 -7.71
N GLN A 53 -16.82 1.07 -7.15
CA GLN A 53 -17.46 1.04 -5.84
C GLN A 53 -16.49 1.47 -4.74
N PHE A 54 -15.25 0.98 -4.79
CA PHE A 54 -14.19 1.35 -3.86
C PHE A 54 -13.81 2.83 -3.97
N LEU A 55 -13.69 3.35 -5.19
CA LEU A 55 -13.38 4.77 -5.42
C LEU A 55 -14.47 5.73 -4.92
N TYR A 56 -15.72 5.26 -4.81
CA TYR A 56 -16.81 5.99 -4.17
C TYR A 56 -16.91 5.77 -2.65
N GLY A 57 -15.91 5.14 -2.04
CA GLY A 57 -15.82 4.96 -0.59
C GLY A 57 -16.59 3.76 -0.04
N ASN A 58 -17.05 2.84 -0.90
CA ASN A 58 -17.69 1.61 -0.44
C ASN A 58 -16.64 0.56 -0.03
N ASN A 59 -17.05 -0.34 0.88
CA ASN A 59 -16.24 -1.49 1.26
C ASN A 59 -16.13 -2.52 0.14
N ILE A 60 -14.99 -3.21 0.09
CA ILE A 60 -14.73 -4.26 -0.89
C ILE A 60 -15.40 -5.56 -0.44
N LEU A 61 -16.35 -6.05 -1.23
CA LEU A 61 -16.98 -7.36 -1.03
C LEU A 61 -16.09 -8.48 -1.59
N LYS A 62 -16.21 -9.70 -1.02
CA LYS A 62 -15.47 -10.89 -1.47
C LYS A 62 -15.64 -11.17 -2.97
N SER A 63 -16.83 -10.91 -3.53
CA SER A 63 -17.11 -11.07 -4.96
C SER A 63 -16.27 -10.15 -5.86
N GLY A 64 -15.91 -8.98 -5.34
CA GLY A 64 -15.13 -7.94 -6.02
C GLY A 64 -13.61 -8.14 -5.96
N ILE A 65 -13.13 -9.11 -5.18
CA ILE A 65 -11.71 -9.43 -5.06
C ILE A 65 -11.30 -10.34 -6.23
N ALA A 66 -10.24 -9.95 -6.94
CA ALA A 66 -9.63 -10.75 -8.01
C ALA A 66 -8.47 -11.59 -7.49
N ARG A 67 -7.56 -10.96 -6.74
CA ARG A 67 -6.35 -11.60 -6.17
C ARG A 67 -6.07 -11.00 -4.81
N MET A 68 -5.54 -11.80 -3.90
CA MET A 68 -5.01 -11.34 -2.61
C MET A 68 -3.60 -11.90 -2.42
N THR A 69 -2.78 -11.19 -1.66
CA THR A 69 -1.51 -11.74 -1.18
C THR A 69 -1.80 -12.88 -0.21
N GLU A 70 -0.98 -13.93 -0.22
CA GLU A 70 -1.09 -15.00 0.76
C GLU A 70 -0.67 -14.56 2.16
N GLY A 71 -1.26 -15.20 3.18
CA GLY A 71 -0.91 -14.98 4.57
C GLY A 71 -1.30 -13.60 5.12
N ILE A 72 -2.32 -12.96 4.57
CA ILE A 72 -2.88 -11.72 5.14
C ILE A 72 -3.61 -12.09 6.44
N PRO A 73 -3.22 -11.53 7.59
CA PRO A 73 -3.98 -11.70 8.83
C PRO A 73 -5.27 -10.89 8.81
N SER A 74 -6.27 -11.33 9.59
CA SER A 74 -7.46 -10.51 9.88
C SER A 74 -7.05 -9.18 10.51
N HIS A 75 -7.72 -8.10 10.12
CA HIS A 75 -7.45 -6.72 10.56
C HIS A 75 -6.07 -6.16 10.18
N ALA A 76 -5.34 -6.81 9.28
CA ALA A 76 -4.11 -6.24 8.74
C ALA A 76 -4.42 -5.11 7.75
N GLY A 77 -3.62 -4.05 7.77
CA GLY A 77 -3.64 -3.05 6.71
C GLY A 77 -3.34 -3.69 5.35
N ILE A 78 -3.98 -3.21 4.30
CA ILE A 78 -3.81 -3.66 2.92
C ILE A 78 -3.70 -2.44 1.99
N VAL A 79 -2.98 -2.61 0.89
CA VAL A 79 -3.00 -1.66 -0.23
C VAL A 79 -3.86 -2.26 -1.33
N VAL A 80 -4.76 -1.45 -1.86
CA VAL A 80 -5.74 -1.86 -2.85
C VAL A 80 -5.26 -1.42 -4.23
N TYR A 81 -5.28 -2.35 -5.18
CA TYR A 81 -4.88 -2.15 -6.58
C TYR A 81 -6.05 -2.51 -7.50
N ASN A 82 -6.05 -1.98 -8.71
CA ASN A 82 -6.85 -2.53 -9.81
C ASN A 82 -6.08 -3.63 -10.57
N MET A 83 -6.72 -4.24 -11.57
CA MET A 83 -6.11 -5.32 -12.36
C MET A 83 -4.88 -4.90 -13.19
N ASN A 84 -4.67 -3.60 -13.39
CA ASN A 84 -3.52 -3.06 -14.14
C ASN A 84 -2.38 -2.63 -13.21
N ASP A 85 -2.36 -3.13 -11.96
CA ASP A 85 -1.38 -2.77 -10.93
C ASP A 85 -1.34 -1.26 -10.60
N MET A 86 -2.43 -0.53 -10.87
CA MET A 86 -2.58 0.86 -10.43
C MET A 86 -3.03 0.88 -8.95
N PRO A 87 -2.33 1.61 -8.07
CA PRO A 87 -2.74 1.75 -6.67
C PRO A 87 -3.99 2.62 -6.58
N LEU A 88 -5.04 2.09 -5.95
CA LEU A 88 -6.32 2.77 -5.75
C LEU A 88 -6.42 3.41 -4.36
N GLY A 89 -5.80 2.79 -3.35
CA GLY A 89 -5.85 3.31 -1.98
C GLY A 89 -5.46 2.30 -0.92
N PHE A 90 -5.94 2.54 0.29
CA PHE A 90 -5.64 1.75 1.49
C PHE A 90 -6.91 1.15 2.08
N GLY A 91 -6.76 0.05 2.80
CA GLY A 91 -7.86 -0.58 3.53
C GLY A 91 -7.35 -1.44 4.68
N VAL A 92 -8.30 -2.06 5.39
CA VAL A 92 -8.02 -3.04 6.44
C VAL A 92 -8.74 -4.34 6.05
N ALA A 93 -8.01 -5.46 6.10
CA ALA A 93 -8.57 -6.76 5.79
C ALA A 93 -9.65 -7.12 6.82
N GLY A 94 -10.88 -7.37 6.36
CA GLY A 94 -11.96 -7.82 7.23
C GLY A 94 -11.76 -9.25 7.73
N LYS A 95 -11.16 -10.12 6.90
CA LYS A 95 -10.81 -11.51 7.21
C LYS A 95 -9.44 -11.85 6.63
N GLY A 96 -8.80 -12.86 7.22
CA GLY A 96 -7.54 -13.39 6.72
C GLY A 96 -7.72 -14.25 5.47
N THR A 97 -6.61 -14.55 4.78
CA THR A 97 -6.64 -15.35 3.54
C THR A 97 -7.05 -16.81 3.78
N ALA A 98 -6.80 -17.35 4.97
CA ALA A 98 -7.04 -18.76 5.32
C ALA A 98 -8.39 -19.02 6.04
N GLU A 99 -9.14 -17.96 6.38
CA GLU A 99 -10.49 -18.04 6.95
C GLU A 99 -11.58 -17.84 5.88
#